data_AF-A0AA40RV79-F1
#
_entry.id   AF-A0AA40RV79-F1
#
_cell.length_a   1.000
_cell.length_b   1.000
_cell.length_c   1.000
_cell.angle_alpha   90.00
_cell.angle_beta   90.00
_cell.angle_gamma   90.00
#
_symmetry.space_group_name_H-M   'P 1'
#
loop_
_entity.id
_entity.type
_entity.pdbx_description
1 polymer ?
#
loop_
_entity_poly.entity_id
_entity_poly.type
_entity_poly.pdbx_seq_one_letter_code
_entity_poly.pdbx_strand_id
1 'polypeptide(L)'
;MKAQLVADKLLAKGCSFSSVVEPSPQAPGSVRINDQIHVEVPLEGDVLLVVMKQPDGSFVYGRPRKRIGYVELDISCAIHQGWPRP
;
A
#
# COMPACT_ATOMS: atom_id res chain seq x y z
N MET A 1 8.34 10.58 1.77
CA MET A 1 8.71 9.99 0.45
C MET A 1 7.61 10.34 -0.56
N LYS A 2 7.87 10.57 -1.86
CA LYS A 2 6.77 10.80 -2.84
C LYS A 2 6.03 9.49 -3.13
N ALA A 3 4.70 9.53 -3.18
CA ALA A 3 3.88 8.36 -3.46
C ALA A 3 4.12 7.82 -4.89
N GLN A 4 4.33 8.71 -5.85
CA GLN A 4 4.69 8.32 -7.22
C GLN A 4 5.96 7.47 -7.27
N LEU A 5 6.97 7.80 -6.46
CA LEU A 5 8.21 7.04 -6.43
C LEU A 5 8.02 5.65 -5.82
N VAL A 6 7.07 5.47 -4.92
CA VAL A 6 6.67 4.15 -4.41
C VAL A 6 5.96 3.37 -5.52
N ALA A 7 5.03 4.01 -6.23
CA ALA A 7 4.29 3.42 -7.35
C ALA A 7 5.23 2.95 -8.47
N ASP A 8 6.20 3.77 -8.87
CA ASP A 8 7.19 3.42 -9.90
C ASP A 8 8.04 2.20 -9.49
N LYS A 9 8.43 2.13 -8.22
CA LYS A 9 9.19 0.98 -7.69
C LYS A 9 8.35 -0.29 -7.60
N LEU A 10 7.06 -0.18 -7.28
CA LEU A 10 6.13 -1.30 -7.28
C LEU A 10 5.85 -1.79 -8.71
N LEU A 11 5.71 -0.86 -9.66
CA LEU A 11 5.55 -1.18 -11.09
C LEU A 11 6.77 -1.96 -11.62
N ALA A 12 7.98 -1.51 -11.27
CA ALA A 12 9.22 -2.20 -11.63
C ALA A 12 9.35 -3.62 -11.02
N LYS A 13 8.53 -3.94 -10.02
CA LYS A 13 8.40 -5.28 -9.43
C LYS A 13 7.23 -6.10 -9.99
N GLY A 14 6.47 -5.54 -10.93
CA GLY A 14 5.32 -6.20 -11.53
C GLY A 14 4.00 -6.01 -10.77
N CYS A 15 3.95 -5.13 -9.76
CA CYS A 15 2.69 -4.78 -9.11
C CYS A 15 1.89 -3.84 -10.00
N SER A 16 0.60 -4.16 -10.18
CA SER A 16 -0.37 -3.24 -10.77
C SER A 16 -0.99 -2.35 -9.68
N PHE A 17 -1.32 -1.11 -10.03
CA PHE A 17 -2.02 -0.18 -9.16
C PHE A 17 -3.02 0.65 -9.99
N SER A 18 -4.08 1.15 -9.35
CA SER A 18 -5.16 1.88 -9.99
C SER A 18 -5.10 3.40 -9.76
N SER A 19 -4.51 3.85 -8.66
CA SER A 19 -4.39 5.28 -8.36
C SER A 19 -3.23 5.59 -7.42
N VAL A 20 -2.70 6.80 -7.53
CA VAL A 20 -1.67 7.35 -6.65
C VAL A 20 -2.14 8.68 -6.09
N VAL A 21 -2.02 8.86 -4.78
CA VAL A 21 -2.32 10.10 -4.06
C VAL A 21 -1.07 10.48 -3.28
N GLU A 22 -0.55 11.69 -3.50
CA GLU A 22 0.61 12.18 -2.76
C GLU A 22 0.24 12.52 -1.30
N PRO A 23 1.17 12.32 -0.35
CA PRO A 23 0.94 12.69 1.04
C PRO A 23 0.80 14.20 1.19
N SER A 24 0.01 14.60 2.19
CA SER A 24 -0.21 15.98 2.58
C SER A 24 -0.04 16.14 4.10
N PRO A 25 0.03 17.38 4.62
CA PRO A 25 0.00 17.63 6.06
C PRO A 25 -1.26 17.11 6.77
N GLN A 26 -2.34 16.82 6.04
CA GLN A 26 -3.62 16.41 6.59
C GLN A 26 -3.85 14.89 6.54
N ALA A 27 -3.16 14.18 5.64
CA ALA A 27 -3.35 12.75 5.43
C ALA A 27 -2.13 12.11 4.74
N PRO A 28 -1.84 10.81 5.03
CA PRO A 28 -0.85 10.06 4.29
C PRO A 28 -1.22 9.93 2.82
N GLY A 29 -0.22 9.78 1.98
CA GLY A 29 -0.39 9.45 0.58
C GLY A 29 -0.77 7.98 0.44
N SER A 30 -1.22 7.59 -0.74
CA SER A 30 -1.55 6.19 -1.01
C SER A 30 -1.19 5.75 -2.43
N VAL A 31 -0.78 4.50 -2.56
CA VAL A 31 -0.72 3.78 -3.83
C VAL A 31 -1.75 2.66 -3.77
N ARG A 32 -2.82 2.81 -4.53
CA ARG A 32 -3.96 1.88 -4.49
C ARG A 32 -3.71 0.67 -5.38
N ILE A 33 -3.61 -0.52 -4.80
CA ILE A 33 -3.39 -1.76 -5.54
C ILE A 33 -4.71 -2.26 -6.13
N ASN A 34 -5.76 -2.27 -5.31
CA ASN A 34 -7.14 -2.55 -5.73
C ASN A 34 -8.13 -1.87 -4.76
N ASP A 35 -9.40 -2.22 -4.82
CA ASP A 35 -10.43 -1.59 -3.96
C ASP A 35 -10.23 -1.85 -2.47
N GLN A 36 -9.52 -2.91 -2.12
CA GLN A 36 -9.38 -3.45 -0.78
C GLN A 36 -7.96 -3.33 -0.23
N ILE A 37 -6.95 -3.07 -1.07
CA ILE A 37 -5.54 -3.04 -0.70
C ILE A 37 -4.91 -1.75 -1.24
N HIS A 38 -4.25 -1.02 -0.37
CA HIS A 38 -3.42 0.13 -0.74
C HIS A 38 -2.15 0.19 0.11
N VAL A 39 -1.15 0.92 -0.36
CA VAL A 39 0.07 1.21 0.39
C VAL A 39 0.00 2.64 0.86
N GLU A 40 0.05 2.86 2.17
CA GLU A 40 0.20 4.20 2.73
C GLU A 40 1.65 4.67 2.64
N VAL A 41 1.79 5.93 2.22
CA VAL A 41 3.07 6.62 2.05
C VAL A 41 3.06 7.82 2.99
N PRO A 42 3.93 7.87 4.02
CA PRO A 42 3.93 8.97 4.96
C PRO A 42 4.51 10.23 4.32
N LEU A 43 4.05 11.39 4.81
CA LEU A 43 4.61 12.69 4.43
C LEU A 43 6.10 12.74 4.74
N GLU A 44 6.46 12.37 5.96
CA GLU A 44 7.83 12.32 6.47
C GLU A 44 8.26 10.88 6.76
N GLY A 45 9.54 10.59 6.54
CA GLY A 45 10.11 9.26 6.72
C GLY A 45 9.99 8.33 5.50
N ASP A 46 10.37 7.07 5.74
CA ASP A 46 10.57 6.02 4.72
C ASP A 46 9.82 4.72 5.02
N VAL A 47 8.96 4.72 6.05
CA VAL A 47 8.18 3.55 6.46
C VAL A 47 6.86 3.51 5.70
N LEU A 48 6.66 2.44 4.96
CA LEU A 48 5.45 2.15 4.20
C LEU A 48 4.60 1.12 4.93
N LEU A 49 3.29 1.21 4.79
CA LEU A 49 2.33 0.27 5.38
C LEU A 49 1.41 -0.24 4.27
N VAL A 50 1.25 -1.57 4.17
CA VAL A 50 0.18 -2.15 3.36
C VAL A 50 -1.08 -2.15 4.20
N VAL A 51 -2.14 -1.53 3.70
CA VAL A 51 -3.41 -1.36 4.39
C VAL A 51 -4.49 -2.11 3.63
N MET A 52 -5.25 -2.93 4.35
CA MET A 52 -6.29 -3.79 3.82
C MET A 52 -7.65 -3.38 4.40
N LYS A 53 -8.68 -3.26 3.56
CA LYS A 53 -10.03 -2.84 3.93
C LYS A 53 -10.97 -4.04 4.05
N GLN A 54 -11.59 -4.21 5.21
CA GLN A 54 -12.58 -5.25 5.48
C GLN A 54 -13.95 -4.94 4.87
N PRO A 55 -14.83 -5.96 4.72
CA PRO A 55 -16.18 -5.75 4.22
C PRO A 55 -17.01 -4.80 5.09
N ASP A 56 -16.75 -4.77 6.40
CA ASP A 56 -17.37 -3.86 7.36
C ASP A 56 -16.83 -2.41 7.29
N GLY A 57 -15.83 -2.16 6.43
CA GLY A 57 -15.19 -0.87 6.24
C GLY A 57 -14.01 -0.59 7.16
N SER A 58 -13.69 -1.49 8.10
CA SER A 58 -12.52 -1.35 8.96
C SER A 58 -11.20 -1.56 8.20
N PHE A 59 -10.10 -1.04 8.73
CA PHE A 59 -8.78 -1.16 8.13
C PHE A 59 -7.86 -2.03 8.98
N VAL A 60 -7.17 -2.96 8.33
CA VAL A 60 -6.11 -3.78 8.90
C VAL A 60 -4.78 -3.29 8.35
N TYR A 61 -3.86 -2.95 9.25
CA TYR A 61 -2.53 -2.47 8.89
C TYR A 61 -1.53 -3.62 8.92
N GLY A 62 -0.77 -3.75 7.83
CA GLY A 62 0.37 -4.63 7.74
C GLY A 62 1.55 -4.16 8.60
N ARG A 63 2.66 -4.89 8.51
CA ARG A 63 3.87 -4.52 9.24
C ARG A 63 4.54 -3.30 8.60
N PRO A 64 5.20 -2.43 9.39
CA PRO A 64 5.97 -1.31 8.83
C PRO A 64 7.14 -1.81 7.98
N ARG A 65 7.24 -1.36 6.73
CA ARG A 65 8.28 -1.76 5.78
C ARG A 65 9.07 -0.56 5.27
N LYS A 66 10.40 -0.64 5.33
CA LYS A 66 11.31 0.35 4.69
C LYS A 66 11.78 -0.06 3.30
N ARG A 67 11.70 -1.35 2.97
CA ARG A 67 12.18 -1.91 1.70
C ARG A 67 11.00 -2.26 0.81
N ILE A 68 11.03 -1.78 -0.43
CA ILE A 68 9.95 -2.00 -1.39
C ILE A 68 9.69 -3.49 -1.67
N GLY A 69 10.73 -4.34 -1.66
CA GLY A 69 10.55 -5.78 -1.85
C GLY A 69 9.71 -6.45 -0.76
N TYR A 70 9.73 -5.95 0.47
CA TYR A 70 8.83 -6.47 1.52
C TYR A 70 7.40 -5.92 1.41
N VAL A 71 7.24 -4.72 0.85
CA VAL A 71 5.91 -4.16 0.55
C VAL A 71 5.24 -4.98 -0.55
N GLU A 72 5.98 -5.27 -1.63
CA GLU A 72 5.50 -6.14 -2.71
C GLU A 72 5.13 -7.53 -2.20
N LEU A 73 5.98 -8.15 -1.37
CA LEU A 73 5.68 -9.44 -0.75
C LEU A 73 4.39 -9.40 0.10
N ASP A 74 4.20 -8.35 0.90
CA ASP A 74 3.01 -8.19 1.74
C ASP A 74 1.75 -8.01 0.87
N ILE A 75 1.82 -7.23 -0.22
CA ILE A 75 0.75 -7.08 -1.21
C ILE A 75 0.41 -8.43 -1.84
N SER A 76 1.42 -9.15 -2.32
CA SER A 76 1.26 -10.46 -2.94
C SER A 76 0.62 -11.45 -1.98
N CYS A 77 1.07 -11.49 -0.72
CA CYS A 77 0.47 -12.32 0.31
C CYS A 77 -1.00 -11.95 0.58
N ALA A 78 -1.34 -10.67 0.65
CA ALA A 78 -2.71 -10.22 0.87
C ALA A 78 -3.64 -10.66 -0.28
N ILE A 79 -3.18 -10.52 -1.53
CA ILE A 79 -3.92 -10.97 -2.72
C ILE A 79 -4.11 -12.49 -2.70
N HIS A 80 -3.04 -13.27 -2.49
CA HIS A 80 -3.10 -14.73 -2.50
C HIS A 80 -3.94 -15.31 -1.35
N GLN A 81 -4.02 -14.61 -0.22
CA GLN A 81 -4.91 -14.96 0.88
C GLN A 81 -6.38 -14.62 0.61
N GLY A 82 -6.69 -14.00 -0.53
CA GLY A 82 -8.03 -13.63 -0.93
C GLY A 82 -8.60 -12.49 -0.09
N TRP A 83 -7.80 -11.45 0.21
CA TRP A 83 -8.33 -10.27 0.91
C TRP A 83 -9.45 -9.61 0.09
N PRO A 84 -10.56 -9.20 0.74
CA PRO A 84 -10.91 -9.35 2.13
C PRO A 84 -11.27 -10.77 2.49
N ARG A 85 -10.82 -11.16 3.67
CA ARG A 85 -11.21 -12.43 4.25
C ARG A 85 -12.73 -12.40 4.50
N PRO A 86 -13.44 -13.50 4.21
CA PRO A 86 -14.85 -13.68 4.55
C PRO A 86 -15.14 -13.44 6.04
#